data_AF-A0AAD7K6Y3-F1
#
_entry.id   AF-A0AAD7K6Y3-F1
#
_cell.length_a   1.000
_cell.length_b   1.000
_cell.length_c   1.000
_cell.angle_alpha   90.00
_cell.angle_beta   90.00
_cell.angle_gamma   90.00
#
_symmetry.space_group_name_H-M   'P 1'
#
loop_
_entity.id
_entity.type
_entity.pdbx_description
1 polymer ?
#
loop_
_entity_poly.entity_id
_entity_poly.type
_entity_poly.pdbx_seq_one_letter_code
_entity_poly.pdbx_strand_id
1 'polypeptide(L)'
;MLPAEPQIFHGRNLELADILKLFRQGTPRIAILGAGGMGKTSLARTVVHHEEVATKYHGNRFFVACDTASSKPELAGLIGAHLGVKPGKDLTRAVLQYFSNGPPSLLILDNLETVWEPTNSRQEIEEFLSLLTDINSLALMITMRGAERPSKVQWTRPFLQPLPPLAQDAARKMFSDIADDKHPLEEVDQILALTDNMPLSISLLAHLVDIEGCQEILSRWEVEKTSLISEGSDRRSNLELSISLSLSSPRIASIPEAQDLLALLSMLPDGLSDVELKQTKFPITDILGCKATLLRTALAYADGHKRLKVLVPIREYMTKLLPPTDQMIQPIFNHFHELLESYTVAFGTRSGVFPMDRITSNYTNIQNILKNGL
;
A
#
# COMPACT_ATOMS: atom_id res chain seq x y z
N MET A 1 -7.05 21.92 14.94
CA MET A 1 -7.37 22.32 13.55
C MET A 1 -7.28 21.07 12.69
N LEU A 2 -8.27 20.82 11.82
CA LEU A 2 -8.22 19.68 10.90
C LEU A 2 -7.34 20.01 9.68
N PRO A 3 -6.65 19.03 9.06
CA PRO A 3 -6.00 19.23 7.76
C PRO A 3 -7.05 19.58 6.70
N ALA A 4 -6.66 20.25 5.62
CA ALA A 4 -7.58 20.61 4.54
C ALA A 4 -8.27 19.38 3.93
N GLU A 5 -9.39 19.53 3.25
CA GLU A 5 -9.98 18.44 2.48
C GLU A 5 -9.21 18.22 1.18
N PRO A 6 -8.97 16.97 0.73
CA PRO A 6 -8.36 16.72 -0.57
C PRO A 6 -9.23 17.30 -1.69
N GLN A 7 -8.65 18.12 -2.56
CA GLN A 7 -9.38 18.75 -3.67
C GLN A 7 -9.57 17.78 -4.85
N ILE A 8 -8.60 16.90 -5.07
CA ILE A 8 -8.66 15.85 -6.09
C ILE A 8 -8.83 14.51 -5.36
N PHE A 9 -10.01 13.92 -5.46
CA PHE A 9 -10.36 12.69 -4.76
C PHE A 9 -11.31 11.82 -5.59
N HIS A 10 -10.77 10.79 -6.23
CA HIS A 10 -11.52 9.89 -7.12
C HIS A 10 -11.41 8.43 -6.70
N GLY A 11 -12.43 7.63 -7.06
CA GLY A 11 -12.35 6.16 -7.02
C GLY A 11 -12.40 5.50 -5.65
N ARG A 12 -12.77 6.23 -4.59
CA ARG A 12 -12.86 5.72 -3.21
C ARG A 12 -14.28 5.74 -2.62
N ASN A 13 -15.29 5.81 -3.48
CA ASN A 13 -16.69 5.94 -3.06
C ASN A 13 -17.19 4.71 -2.28
N LEU A 14 -16.73 3.51 -2.67
CA LEU A 14 -17.10 2.26 -2.00
C LEU A 14 -16.50 2.21 -0.59
N GLU A 15 -15.20 2.47 -0.47
CA GLU A 15 -14.51 2.48 0.82
C GLU A 15 -15.04 3.57 1.74
N LEU A 16 -15.33 4.75 1.21
CA LEU A 16 -15.99 5.83 1.94
C LEU A 16 -17.37 5.39 2.45
N ALA A 17 -18.21 4.81 1.59
CA ALA A 17 -19.54 4.32 1.98
C ALA A 17 -19.47 3.23 3.06
N ASP A 18 -18.52 2.30 2.95
CA ASP A 18 -18.27 1.26 3.96
C ASP A 18 -17.86 1.85 5.30
N ILE A 19 -16.95 2.83 5.30
CA ILE A 19 -16.54 3.54 6.51
C ILE A 19 -17.72 4.28 7.15
N LEU A 20 -18.51 5.02 6.36
CA LEU A 20 -19.67 5.75 6.86
C LEU A 20 -20.72 4.83 7.45
N LYS A 21 -20.93 3.65 6.86
CA LYS A 21 -21.80 2.61 7.42
C LYS A 21 -21.35 2.20 8.83
N LEU A 22 -20.05 2.06 9.07
CA LEU A 22 -19.53 1.76 10.43
C LEU A 22 -19.79 2.92 11.41
N PHE A 23 -19.68 4.17 10.96
CA PHE A 23 -20.02 5.33 11.78
C PHE A 23 -21.51 5.42 12.12
N ARG A 24 -22.40 4.99 11.23
CA ARG A 24 -23.85 4.92 11.52
C ARG A 24 -24.19 3.86 12.57
N GLN A 25 -23.39 2.80 12.66
CA GLN A 25 -23.62 1.68 13.58
C GLN A 25 -23.15 1.94 15.03
N GLY A 26 -22.33 2.95 15.28
CA GLY A 26 -21.86 3.25 16.64
C GLY A 26 -20.55 4.03 16.66
N THR A 27 -19.65 3.65 17.56
CA THR A 27 -18.33 4.26 17.72
C THR A 27 -17.28 3.32 17.14
N PRO A 28 -16.87 3.47 15.87
CA PRO A 28 -16.07 2.45 15.20
C PRO A 28 -14.57 2.57 15.52
N ARG A 29 -13.86 1.45 15.34
CA ARG A 29 -12.40 1.30 15.38
C ARG A 29 -11.98 0.81 13.99
N ILE A 30 -11.39 1.69 13.18
CA ILE A 30 -11.15 1.48 11.76
C ILE A 30 -9.65 1.56 11.46
N ALA A 31 -9.14 0.60 10.69
CA ALA A 31 -7.79 0.67 10.15
C ALA A 31 -7.87 0.77 8.62
N ILE A 32 -7.40 1.88 8.07
CA ILE A 32 -7.22 2.09 6.62
C ILE A 32 -5.79 1.64 6.29
N LEU A 33 -5.70 0.54 5.56
CA LEU A 33 -4.46 -0.18 5.29
C LEU A 33 -4.12 -0.15 3.80
N GLY A 34 -2.91 -0.54 3.42
CA GLY A 34 -2.47 -0.62 2.03
C GLY A 34 -1.02 -0.19 1.84
N ALA A 35 -0.51 -0.39 0.62
CA ALA A 35 0.84 0.01 0.23
C ALA A 35 1.07 1.53 0.39
N GLY A 36 2.33 1.94 0.40
CA GLY A 36 2.69 3.37 0.31
C GLY A 36 1.96 4.06 -0.84
N GLY A 37 1.63 5.35 -0.73
CA GLY A 37 1.03 6.09 -1.86
C GLY A 37 -0.38 5.68 -2.33
N MET A 38 -1.09 4.77 -1.64
CA MET A 38 -2.43 4.31 -2.03
C MET A 38 -3.59 5.27 -1.70
N GLY A 39 -3.30 6.46 -1.17
CA GLY A 39 -4.32 7.47 -0.82
C GLY A 39 -5.02 7.26 0.53
N LYS A 40 -4.42 6.48 1.45
CA LYS A 40 -4.99 6.22 2.79
C LYS A 40 -5.26 7.50 3.59
N THR A 41 -4.28 8.40 3.64
CA THR A 41 -4.38 9.71 4.30
C THR A 41 -5.45 10.58 3.65
N SER A 42 -5.54 10.57 2.31
CA SER A 42 -6.58 11.30 1.59
C SER A 42 -7.98 10.78 1.95
N LEU A 43 -8.18 9.46 1.98
CA LEU A 43 -9.45 8.86 2.41
C LEU A 43 -9.80 9.24 3.86
N ALA A 44 -8.84 9.17 4.78
CA ALA A 44 -9.07 9.57 6.17
C ALA A 44 -9.44 11.05 6.31
N ARG A 45 -8.83 11.94 5.50
CA ARG A 45 -9.19 13.36 5.43
C ARG A 45 -10.59 13.57 4.86
N THR A 46 -10.97 12.86 3.80
CA THR A 46 -12.34 12.93 3.27
C THR A 46 -13.36 12.47 4.32
N VAL A 47 -13.07 11.39 5.06
CA VAL A 47 -13.97 10.91 6.13
C VAL A 47 -14.13 11.94 7.25
N VAL A 48 -13.04 12.57 7.70
CA VAL A 48 -13.15 13.53 8.83
C VAL A 48 -13.97 14.77 8.46
N HIS A 49 -13.98 15.17 7.18
CA HIS A 49 -14.77 16.29 6.67
C HIS A 49 -16.21 15.93 6.29
N HIS A 50 -16.49 14.66 6.03
CA HIS A 50 -17.82 14.20 5.60
C HIS A 50 -18.94 14.66 6.54
N GLU A 51 -20.06 15.13 5.97
CA GLU A 51 -21.16 15.77 6.69
C GLU A 51 -21.70 14.92 7.85
N GLU A 52 -21.87 13.61 7.66
CA GLU A 52 -22.32 12.70 8.71
C GLU A 52 -21.36 12.63 9.90
N VAL A 53 -20.06 12.63 9.64
CA VAL A 53 -19.01 12.58 10.67
C VAL A 53 -18.91 13.94 11.36
N ALA A 54 -18.97 15.03 10.58
CA ALA A 54 -18.99 16.39 11.08
C ALA A 54 -20.19 16.64 11.99
N THR A 55 -21.37 16.14 11.62
CA THR A 55 -22.60 16.26 12.40
C THR A 55 -22.53 15.44 13.68
N LYS A 56 -21.96 14.23 13.63
CA LYS A 56 -21.90 13.33 14.79
C LYS A 56 -20.89 13.76 15.86
N TYR A 57 -19.73 14.26 15.45
CA TYR A 57 -18.62 14.59 16.36
C TYR A 57 -18.38 16.10 16.53
N HIS A 58 -19.02 16.94 15.72
CA HIS A 58 -18.89 18.40 15.74
C HIS A 58 -17.44 18.87 15.70
N GLY A 59 -17.00 19.64 16.70
CA GLY A 59 -15.61 20.09 16.84
C GLY A 59 -14.64 19.04 17.39
N ASN A 60 -15.13 17.91 17.90
CA ASN A 60 -14.33 16.89 18.60
C ASN A 60 -13.77 15.85 17.63
N ARG A 61 -13.18 16.35 16.54
CA ARG A 61 -12.51 15.55 15.51
C ARG A 61 -11.04 15.93 15.53
N PHE A 62 -10.18 14.95 15.75
CA PHE A 62 -8.75 15.15 15.92
C PHE A 62 -8.01 14.33 14.87
N PHE A 63 -7.19 14.99 14.07
CA PHE A 63 -6.34 14.35 13.07
C PHE A 63 -4.89 14.57 13.48
N VAL A 64 -4.19 13.50 13.86
CA VAL A 64 -2.84 13.55 14.39
C VAL A 64 -1.92 12.81 13.44
N ALA A 65 -1.00 13.53 12.81
CA ALA A 65 0.07 12.93 12.02
C ALA A 65 1.15 12.37 12.95
N CYS A 66 1.43 11.06 12.85
CA CYS A 66 2.38 10.37 13.71
C CYS A 66 3.83 10.40 13.20
N ASP A 67 4.10 11.12 12.10
CA ASP A 67 5.40 11.19 11.42
C ASP A 67 6.59 11.56 12.34
N THR A 68 6.35 12.30 13.42
CA THR A 68 7.41 12.77 14.33
C THR A 68 7.46 12.01 15.66
N ALA A 69 6.63 10.99 15.87
CA ALA A 69 6.63 10.19 17.08
C ALA A 69 7.41 8.89 16.89
N SER A 70 8.34 8.63 17.78
CA SER A 70 9.17 7.43 17.85
C SER A 70 8.87 6.56 19.08
N SER A 71 8.07 7.07 20.03
CA SER A 71 7.70 6.37 21.26
C SER A 71 6.26 6.65 21.71
N LYS A 72 5.73 5.83 22.63
CA LYS A 72 4.41 6.04 23.22
C LYS A 72 4.27 7.42 23.91
N PRO A 73 5.22 7.89 24.74
CA PRO A 73 5.13 9.22 25.34
C PRO A 73 5.08 10.35 24.30
N GLU A 74 5.85 10.23 23.20
CA GLU A 74 5.82 11.21 22.11
C GLU A 74 4.48 11.20 21.36
N LEU A 75 3.92 10.02 21.08
CA LEU A 75 2.58 9.90 20.50
C LEU A 75 1.51 10.52 21.42
N ALA A 76 1.56 10.24 22.72
CA ALA A 76 0.66 10.85 23.70
C ALA A 76 0.85 12.38 23.76
N GLY A 77 2.08 12.88 23.62
CA GLY A 77 2.38 14.30 23.51
C GLY A 77 1.79 14.94 22.26
N LEU A 78 1.90 14.30 21.10
CA LEU A 78 1.30 14.76 19.84
C LEU A 78 -0.22 14.84 19.95
N ILE A 79 -0.85 13.81 20.52
CA ILE A 79 -2.30 13.82 20.76
C ILE A 79 -2.66 14.94 21.75
N GLY A 80 -1.95 15.02 22.88
CA GLY A 80 -2.17 16.05 23.91
C GLY A 80 -2.08 17.47 23.36
N ALA A 81 -1.14 17.75 22.47
CA ALA A 81 -1.00 19.04 21.80
C ALA A 81 -2.24 19.39 20.96
N HIS A 82 -2.83 18.42 20.24
CA HIS A 82 -4.07 18.63 19.48
C HIS A 82 -5.30 18.84 20.39
N LEU A 83 -5.29 18.25 21.59
CA LEU A 83 -6.34 18.40 22.59
C LEU A 83 -6.20 19.69 23.43
N GLY A 84 -5.08 20.42 23.31
CA GLY A 84 -4.77 21.56 24.17
C GLY A 84 -4.45 21.17 25.62
N VAL A 85 -4.07 19.90 25.84
CA VAL A 85 -3.66 19.40 27.17
C VAL A 85 -2.30 19.98 27.51
N LYS A 86 -2.19 20.60 28.69
CA LYS A 86 -0.94 21.18 29.16
C LYS A 86 0.12 20.08 29.36
N PRO A 87 1.39 20.34 28.99
CA PRO A 87 2.49 19.46 29.32
C PRO A 87 2.52 19.16 30.83
N GLY A 88 2.68 17.89 31.17
CA GLY A 88 2.66 17.42 32.56
C GLY A 88 3.39 16.09 32.69
N LYS A 89 3.52 15.60 33.93
CA LYS A 89 4.28 14.37 34.22
C LYS A 89 3.69 13.11 33.58
N ASP A 90 2.39 13.09 33.30
CA ASP A 90 1.70 11.94 32.71
C ASP A 90 0.72 12.37 31.61
N LEU A 91 1.28 12.65 30.43
CA LEU A 91 0.51 13.02 29.23
C LEU A 91 -0.43 11.91 28.78
N THR A 92 -0.02 10.64 28.94
CA THR A 92 -0.85 9.47 28.57
C THR A 92 -2.15 9.48 29.36
N ARG A 93 -2.07 9.61 30.69
CA ARG A 93 -3.25 9.68 31.55
C ARG A 93 -4.11 10.90 31.24
N ALA A 94 -3.50 12.06 30.98
CA ALA A 94 -4.23 13.27 30.66
C ALA A 94 -5.03 13.15 29.34
N VAL A 95 -4.44 12.53 28.31
CA VAL A 95 -5.12 12.22 27.04
C VAL A 95 -6.30 11.28 27.27
N LEU A 96 -6.10 10.19 28.03
CA LEU A 96 -7.18 9.24 28.33
C LEU A 96 -8.32 9.91 29.11
N GLN A 97 -7.99 10.73 30.11
CA GLN A 97 -8.98 11.48 30.89
C GLN A 97 -9.76 12.49 30.04
N TYR A 98 -9.11 13.16 29.08
CA TYR A 98 -9.77 14.08 28.17
C TYR A 98 -10.88 13.38 27.40
N PHE A 99 -10.58 12.22 26.79
CA PHE A 99 -11.58 11.49 26.00
C PHE A 99 -12.65 10.82 26.86
N SER A 100 -12.29 10.28 28.03
CA SER A 100 -13.25 9.63 28.94
C SER A 100 -14.28 10.59 29.54
N ASN A 101 -13.87 11.82 29.87
CA ASN A 101 -14.75 12.82 30.46
C ASN A 101 -15.36 13.78 29.42
N GLY A 102 -14.88 13.70 28.18
CA GLY A 102 -15.25 14.59 27.09
C GLY A 102 -16.49 14.12 26.32
N PRO A 103 -16.93 14.95 25.36
CA PRO A 103 -17.98 14.55 24.41
C PRO A 103 -17.51 13.41 23.48
N PRO A 104 -18.45 12.75 22.77
CA PRO A 104 -18.11 11.82 21.71
C PRO A 104 -17.10 12.43 20.74
N SER A 105 -16.02 11.69 20.49
CA SER A 105 -14.86 12.20 19.76
C SER A 105 -14.42 11.21 18.68
N LEU A 106 -13.82 11.74 17.61
CA LEU A 106 -13.12 10.96 16.59
C LEU A 106 -11.62 11.30 16.66
N LEU A 107 -10.79 10.30 16.92
CA LEU A 107 -9.33 10.40 16.83
C LEU A 107 -8.85 9.64 15.60
N ILE A 108 -8.14 10.34 14.72
CA ILE A 108 -7.46 9.78 13.55
C ILE A 108 -5.95 9.85 13.79
N LEU A 109 -5.29 8.69 13.78
CA LEU A 109 -3.84 8.57 13.85
C LEU A 109 -3.32 8.24 12.44
N ASP A 110 -2.74 9.24 11.78
CA ASP A 110 -2.22 9.11 10.43
C ASP A 110 -0.76 8.65 10.43
N ASN A 111 -0.46 7.66 9.61
CA ASN A 111 0.85 7.01 9.48
C ASN A 111 1.35 6.40 10.79
N LEU A 112 0.49 5.63 11.45
CA LEU A 112 0.79 5.02 12.74
C LEU A 112 1.99 4.06 12.67
N GLU A 113 2.35 3.54 11.47
CA GLU A 113 3.52 2.66 11.31
C GLU A 113 4.79 3.29 11.85
N THR A 114 4.95 4.62 11.79
CA THR A 114 6.18 5.30 12.23
C THR A 114 6.54 4.95 13.68
N VAL A 115 5.52 4.85 14.55
CA VAL A 115 5.70 4.55 15.98
C VAL A 115 5.38 3.10 16.33
N TRP A 116 4.54 2.42 15.53
CA TRP A 116 4.11 1.04 15.78
C TRP A 116 5.05 -0.01 15.17
N GLU A 117 5.69 0.28 14.04
CA GLU A 117 6.55 -0.68 13.32
C GLU A 117 7.83 -1.06 14.09
N PRO A 118 8.52 -0.16 14.82
CA PRO A 118 9.69 -0.53 15.61
C PRO A 118 9.38 -1.58 16.68
N THR A 119 10.14 -2.68 16.70
CA THR A 119 9.86 -3.84 17.56
C THR A 119 9.88 -3.50 19.06
N ASN A 120 10.71 -2.54 19.47
CA ASN A 120 10.85 -2.12 20.87
C ASN A 120 9.66 -1.29 21.39
N SER A 121 8.95 -0.55 20.53
CA SER A 121 7.80 0.28 20.92
C SER A 121 6.46 -0.41 20.64
N ARG A 122 6.44 -1.40 19.73
CA ARG A 122 5.20 -2.02 19.22
C ARG A 122 4.21 -2.46 20.29
N GLN A 123 4.68 -3.20 21.31
CA GLN A 123 3.80 -3.68 22.39
C GLN A 123 3.19 -2.52 23.19
N GLU A 124 4.00 -1.50 23.52
CA GLU A 124 3.52 -0.35 24.29
C GLU A 124 2.50 0.48 23.51
N ILE A 125 2.67 0.60 22.19
CA ILE A 125 1.72 1.27 21.32
C ILE A 125 0.41 0.47 21.25
N GLU A 126 0.46 -0.85 21.10
CA GLU A 126 -0.75 -1.69 21.12
C GLU A 126 -1.49 -1.62 22.46
N GLU A 127 -0.77 -1.54 23.58
CA GLU A 127 -1.37 -1.30 24.90
C GLU A 127 -2.02 0.07 25.00
N PHE A 128 -1.39 1.11 24.47
CA PHE A 128 -1.96 2.44 24.44
C PHE A 128 -3.21 2.53 23.55
N LEU A 129 -3.19 1.88 22.39
CA LEU A 129 -4.38 1.75 21.54
C LEU A 129 -5.51 1.01 22.27
N SER A 130 -5.21 -0.07 22.99
CA SER A 130 -6.20 -0.78 23.82
C SER A 130 -6.89 0.17 24.79
N LEU A 131 -6.11 0.95 25.55
CA LEU A 131 -6.63 1.93 26.51
C LEU A 131 -7.50 3.02 25.85
N LEU A 132 -7.10 3.50 24.67
CA LEU A 132 -7.92 4.44 23.90
C LEU A 132 -9.24 3.79 23.46
N THR A 133 -9.20 2.54 23.01
CA THR A 133 -10.37 1.84 22.48
C THR A 133 -11.33 1.32 23.54
N ASP A 134 -10.93 1.28 24.81
CA ASP A 134 -11.82 1.02 25.96
C ASP A 134 -12.78 2.19 26.23
N ILE A 135 -12.51 3.37 25.68
CA ILE A 135 -13.36 4.55 25.81
C ILE A 135 -14.51 4.46 24.79
N ASN A 136 -15.72 4.14 25.26
CA ASN A 136 -16.89 3.91 24.41
C ASN A 136 -17.34 5.13 23.57
N SER A 137 -17.02 6.34 24.01
CA SER A 137 -17.31 7.61 23.33
C SER A 137 -16.25 7.97 22.27
N LEU A 138 -15.13 7.25 22.20
CA LEU A 138 -14.01 7.54 21.30
C LEU A 138 -14.01 6.62 20.07
N ALA A 139 -14.31 7.18 18.90
CA ALA A 139 -14.05 6.52 17.63
C ALA A 139 -12.57 6.65 17.30
N LEU A 140 -11.98 5.55 16.84
CA LEU A 140 -10.58 5.49 16.46
C LEU A 140 -10.47 5.14 14.99
N MET A 141 -9.72 5.93 14.24
CA MET A 141 -9.30 5.60 12.90
C MET A 141 -7.78 5.65 12.83
N ILE A 142 -7.17 4.69 12.15
CA ILE A 142 -5.73 4.72 11.88
C ILE A 142 -5.49 4.60 10.38
N THR A 143 -4.43 5.22 9.89
CA THR A 143 -3.86 4.89 8.58
C THR A 143 -2.51 4.22 8.80
N MET A 144 -2.24 3.15 8.07
CA MET A 144 -0.97 2.44 8.20
C MET A 144 -0.53 1.74 6.91
N ARG A 145 0.80 1.64 6.71
CA ARG A 145 1.39 0.83 5.64
C ARG A 145 1.26 -0.67 5.92
N GLY A 146 1.07 -1.44 4.85
CA GLY A 146 0.88 -2.88 4.92
C GLY A 146 -0.58 -3.29 5.11
N ALA A 147 -0.80 -4.58 5.37
CA ALA A 147 -2.11 -5.21 5.51
C ALA A 147 -2.38 -5.75 6.93
N GLU A 148 -1.44 -5.56 7.84
CA GLU A 148 -1.52 -6.01 9.22
C GLU A 148 -2.10 -4.91 10.12
N ARG A 149 -2.99 -5.29 11.03
CA ARG A 149 -3.56 -4.38 12.03
C ARG A 149 -2.78 -4.50 13.34
N PRO A 150 -2.64 -3.41 14.12
CA PRO A 150 -2.18 -3.49 15.50
C PRO A 150 -3.05 -4.47 16.31
N SER A 151 -2.40 -5.27 17.14
CA SER A 151 -3.06 -6.20 18.07
C SER A 151 -3.70 -5.44 19.24
N LYS A 152 -4.37 -6.16 20.14
CA LYS A 152 -5.05 -5.62 21.35
C LYS A 152 -6.17 -4.61 21.09
N VAL A 153 -6.55 -4.40 19.83
CA VAL A 153 -7.72 -3.60 19.45
C VAL A 153 -8.78 -4.50 18.84
N GLN A 154 -10.01 -4.43 19.37
CA GLN A 154 -11.17 -5.05 18.74
C GLN A 154 -11.65 -4.19 17.56
N TRP A 155 -10.98 -4.32 16.42
CA TRP A 155 -11.34 -3.61 15.18
C TRP A 155 -12.78 -3.90 14.76
N THR A 156 -13.51 -2.85 14.37
CA THR A 156 -14.92 -2.95 13.98
C THR A 156 -15.06 -3.73 12.67
N ARG A 157 -16.07 -4.61 12.61
CA ARG A 157 -16.36 -5.46 11.45
C ARG A 157 -17.55 -4.92 10.65
N PRO A 158 -17.61 -5.14 9.32
CA PRO A 158 -16.61 -5.82 8.49
C PRO A 158 -15.30 -5.02 8.39
N PHE A 159 -14.18 -5.72 8.18
CA PHE A 159 -12.89 -5.08 8.00
C PHE A 159 -12.80 -4.45 6.62
N LEU A 160 -12.34 -3.21 6.57
CA LEU A 160 -11.91 -2.60 5.31
C LEU A 160 -10.72 -3.38 4.75
N GLN A 161 -10.79 -3.79 3.49
CA GLN A 161 -9.64 -4.42 2.84
C GLN A 161 -8.52 -3.36 2.67
N PRO A 162 -7.23 -3.77 2.63
CA PRO A 162 -6.17 -2.86 2.22
C PRO A 162 -6.54 -2.17 0.90
N LEU A 163 -6.33 -0.86 0.81
CA LEU A 163 -6.75 -0.09 -0.35
C LEU A 163 -6.07 -0.61 -1.62
N PRO A 164 -6.86 -0.99 -2.65
CA PRO A 164 -6.31 -1.38 -3.93
C PRO A 164 -5.86 -0.14 -4.72
N PRO A 165 -5.15 -0.32 -5.84
CA PRO A 165 -5.02 0.75 -6.84
C PRO A 165 -6.37 1.30 -7.30
N LEU A 166 -6.36 2.45 -7.97
CA LEU A 166 -7.60 3.01 -8.51
C LEU A 166 -8.10 2.16 -9.69
N ALA A 167 -9.43 2.11 -9.84
CA ALA A 167 -10.01 1.64 -11.09
C ALA A 167 -9.62 2.58 -12.25
N GLN A 168 -9.51 2.04 -13.47
CA GLN A 168 -9.04 2.79 -14.64
C GLN A 168 -9.75 4.13 -14.82
N ASP A 169 -11.09 4.15 -14.73
CA ASP A 169 -11.88 5.37 -14.91
C ASP A 169 -11.60 6.42 -13.84
N ALA A 170 -11.30 6.01 -12.61
CA ALA A 170 -10.95 6.92 -11.54
C ALA A 170 -9.50 7.43 -11.67
N ALA A 171 -8.60 6.58 -12.16
CA ALA A 171 -7.22 6.96 -12.47
C ALA A 171 -7.17 8.01 -13.58
N ARG A 172 -7.94 7.81 -14.66
CA ARG A 172 -8.11 8.80 -15.74
C ARG A 172 -8.65 10.13 -15.24
N LYS A 173 -9.72 10.13 -14.43
CA LYS A 173 -10.26 11.36 -13.83
C LYS A 173 -9.24 12.10 -12.96
N MET A 174 -8.52 11.36 -12.11
CA MET A 174 -7.46 11.93 -11.29
C MET A 174 -6.34 12.52 -12.15
N PHE A 175 -5.97 11.87 -13.24
CA PHE A 175 -4.98 12.36 -14.19
C PHE A 175 -5.45 13.67 -14.86
N SER A 176 -6.67 13.69 -15.41
CA SER A 176 -7.24 14.87 -16.09
C SER A 176 -7.40 16.07 -15.16
N ASP A 177 -7.75 15.86 -13.88
CA ASP A 177 -7.82 16.94 -12.89
C ASP A 177 -6.45 17.58 -12.59
N ILE A 178 -5.35 16.90 -12.91
CA ILE A 178 -3.98 17.37 -12.67
C ILE A 178 -3.31 17.91 -13.94
N ALA A 179 -3.39 17.18 -15.06
CA ALA A 179 -2.69 17.48 -16.32
C ALA A 179 -3.56 18.14 -17.40
N ASP A 180 -4.80 18.49 -17.06
CA ASP A 180 -5.84 18.98 -17.97
C ASP A 180 -6.20 17.96 -19.08
N ASP A 181 -7.39 18.08 -19.67
CA ASP A 181 -7.92 17.11 -20.64
C ASP A 181 -7.45 17.44 -22.07
N LYS A 182 -6.13 17.55 -22.26
CA LYS A 182 -5.48 17.95 -23.52
C LYS A 182 -4.81 16.81 -24.27
N HIS A 183 -4.66 15.65 -23.63
CA HIS A 183 -3.87 14.55 -24.15
C HIS A 183 -4.75 13.43 -24.73
N PRO A 184 -4.31 12.75 -25.80
CA PRO A 184 -5.01 11.58 -26.33
C PRO A 184 -5.17 10.50 -25.25
N LEU A 185 -6.37 9.91 -25.16
CA LEU A 185 -6.68 8.90 -24.15
C LEU A 185 -5.72 7.70 -24.17
N GLU A 186 -5.24 7.32 -25.36
CA GLU A 186 -4.27 6.23 -25.52
C GLU A 186 -2.93 6.54 -24.84
N GLU A 187 -2.41 7.77 -24.97
CA GLU A 187 -1.17 8.18 -24.32
C GLU A 187 -1.35 8.26 -22.79
N VAL A 188 -2.51 8.73 -22.34
CA VAL A 188 -2.87 8.74 -20.91
C VAL A 188 -2.90 7.31 -20.36
N ASP A 189 -3.53 6.38 -21.06
CA ASP A 189 -3.58 4.98 -20.65
C ASP A 189 -2.20 4.32 -20.60
N GLN A 190 -1.30 4.68 -21.53
CA GLN A 190 0.09 4.24 -21.49
C GLN A 190 0.80 4.74 -20.23
N ILE A 191 0.67 6.02 -19.88
CA ILE A 191 1.23 6.58 -18.63
C ILE A 191 0.63 5.86 -17.41
N LEU A 192 -0.69 5.69 -17.37
CA LEU A 192 -1.37 5.02 -16.25
C LEU A 192 -0.91 3.58 -16.08
N ALA A 193 -0.63 2.85 -17.17
CA ALA A 193 -0.09 1.50 -17.12
C ALA A 193 1.28 1.43 -16.44
N LEU A 194 2.11 2.48 -16.52
CA LEU A 194 3.39 2.56 -15.81
C LEU A 194 3.22 2.69 -14.28
N THR A 195 2.04 3.12 -13.84
CA THR A 195 1.74 3.38 -12.43
C THR A 195 0.99 2.25 -11.74
N ASP A 196 0.48 1.26 -12.49
CA ASP A 196 -0.53 0.30 -12.01
C ASP A 196 -1.72 1.00 -11.31
N ASN A 197 -2.09 2.20 -11.78
CA ASN A 197 -3.11 3.07 -11.18
C ASN A 197 -2.87 3.42 -9.70
N MET A 198 -1.62 3.46 -9.25
CA MET A 198 -1.23 3.87 -7.91
C MET A 198 -1.38 5.40 -7.75
N PRO A 199 -2.22 5.92 -6.83
CA PRO A 199 -2.53 7.36 -6.74
C PRO A 199 -1.31 8.29 -6.66
N LEU A 200 -0.30 7.94 -5.86
CA LEU A 200 0.91 8.75 -5.74
C LEU A 200 1.66 8.83 -7.07
N SER A 201 1.86 7.69 -7.75
CA SER A 201 2.55 7.64 -9.05
C SER A 201 1.77 8.37 -10.14
N ILE A 202 0.43 8.24 -10.16
CA ILE A 202 -0.43 9.02 -11.07
C ILE A 202 -0.22 10.51 -10.84
N SER A 203 -0.30 10.97 -9.60
CA SER A 203 -0.15 12.39 -9.27
C SER A 203 1.20 12.95 -9.73
N LEU A 204 2.29 12.22 -9.49
CA LEU A 204 3.64 12.66 -9.83
C LEU A 204 3.85 12.70 -11.35
N LEU A 205 3.44 11.64 -12.07
CA LEU A 205 3.56 11.64 -13.54
C LEU A 205 2.62 12.66 -14.19
N ALA A 206 1.40 12.83 -13.68
CA ALA A 206 0.47 13.82 -14.23
C ALA A 206 1.01 15.25 -14.11
N HIS A 207 1.66 15.61 -13.00
CA HIS A 207 2.31 16.91 -12.87
C HIS A 207 3.47 17.11 -13.86
N LEU A 208 4.23 16.05 -14.17
CA LEU A 208 5.28 16.13 -15.18
C LEU A 208 4.69 16.22 -16.59
N VAL A 209 3.60 15.49 -16.87
CA VAL A 209 2.89 15.56 -18.15
C VAL A 209 2.29 16.94 -18.39
N ASP A 210 1.73 17.60 -17.37
CA ASP A 210 1.20 18.96 -17.50
C ASP A 210 2.24 19.96 -18.02
N ILE A 211 3.53 19.71 -17.72
CA ILE A 211 4.65 20.57 -18.10
C ILE A 211 5.29 20.11 -19.42
N GLU A 212 5.54 18.81 -19.58
CA GLU A 212 6.41 18.26 -20.64
C GLU A 212 5.63 17.48 -21.72
N GLY A 213 4.43 17.03 -21.43
CA GLY A 213 3.58 16.22 -22.31
C GLY A 213 3.83 14.71 -22.23
N CYS A 214 2.82 13.91 -22.60
CA CYS A 214 2.85 12.44 -22.45
C CYS A 214 4.02 11.77 -23.18
N GLN A 215 4.30 12.13 -24.43
CA GLN A 215 5.32 11.45 -25.24
C GLN A 215 6.73 11.61 -24.66
N GLU A 216 7.06 12.79 -24.14
CA GLU A 216 8.34 13.03 -23.50
C GLU A 216 8.46 12.22 -22.21
N ILE A 217 7.42 12.20 -21.38
CA ILE A 217 7.40 11.43 -20.14
C ILE A 217 7.50 9.92 -20.40
N LEU A 218 6.85 9.41 -21.45
CA LEU A 218 6.99 8.01 -21.87
C LEU A 218 8.44 7.68 -22.26
N SER A 219 9.08 8.54 -23.07
CA SER A 219 10.48 8.39 -23.48
C SER A 219 11.44 8.43 -22.28
N ARG A 220 11.29 9.42 -21.39
CA ARG A 220 12.11 9.55 -20.18
C ARG A 220 11.94 8.37 -19.24
N TRP A 221 10.71 7.86 -19.09
CA TRP A 221 10.46 6.70 -18.24
C TRP A 221 11.24 5.46 -18.68
N GLU A 222 11.48 5.24 -19.98
CA GLU A 222 12.26 4.09 -20.46
C GLU A 222 13.66 4.03 -19.85
N VAL A 223 14.26 5.20 -19.58
CA VAL A 223 15.62 5.33 -19.04
C VAL A 223 15.62 5.60 -17.53
N GLU A 224 14.83 6.56 -17.07
CA GLU A 224 14.87 7.06 -15.69
C GLU A 224 14.02 6.23 -14.72
N LYS A 225 12.99 5.53 -15.23
CA LYS A 225 12.07 4.70 -14.43
C LYS A 225 11.52 5.46 -13.21
N THR A 226 11.55 4.84 -12.02
CA THR A 226 11.05 5.44 -10.78
C THR A 226 11.79 6.68 -10.34
N SER A 227 13.01 6.91 -10.83
CA SER A 227 13.79 8.09 -10.45
C SER A 227 13.20 9.37 -11.03
N LEU A 228 12.47 9.28 -12.16
CA LEU A 228 11.71 10.38 -12.75
C LEU A 228 10.71 11.02 -11.77
N ILE A 229 10.15 10.21 -10.87
CA ILE A 229 9.12 10.63 -9.89
C ILE A 229 9.61 10.54 -8.45
N SER A 230 10.91 10.79 -8.23
CA SER A 230 11.56 10.66 -6.92
C SER A 230 12.47 11.83 -6.54
N GLU A 231 12.24 13.01 -7.13
CA GLU A 231 13.02 14.21 -6.84
C GLU A 231 12.59 14.96 -5.55
N GLY A 232 11.41 14.64 -5.01
CA GLY A 232 10.91 15.24 -3.77
C GLY A 232 11.72 14.85 -2.53
N SER A 233 11.73 15.71 -1.50
CA SER A 233 12.43 15.45 -0.24
C SER A 233 11.61 14.67 0.78
N ASP A 234 10.29 14.52 0.56
CA ASP A 234 9.39 13.83 1.48
C ASP A 234 8.73 12.59 0.83
N ARG A 235 8.27 11.66 1.67
CA ARG A 235 7.65 10.40 1.20
C ARG A 235 6.29 10.57 0.51
N ARG A 236 5.71 11.78 0.54
CA ARG A 236 4.42 12.11 -0.10
C ARG A 236 4.63 12.69 -1.50
N SER A 237 5.85 13.08 -1.82
CA SER A 237 6.31 13.62 -3.11
C SER A 237 7.42 12.78 -3.74
N ASN A 238 7.87 11.71 -3.07
CA ASN A 238 8.94 10.83 -3.51
C ASN A 238 8.50 9.36 -3.45
N LEU A 239 8.36 8.74 -4.63
CA LEU A 239 7.97 7.34 -4.75
C LEU A 239 9.02 6.39 -4.19
N GLU A 240 10.30 6.55 -4.58
CA GLU A 240 11.39 5.67 -4.14
C GLU A 240 11.56 5.70 -2.62
N LEU A 241 11.45 6.88 -1.99
CA LEU A 241 11.47 7.01 -0.53
C LEU A 241 10.28 6.28 0.12
N SER A 242 9.10 6.32 -0.49
CA SER A 242 7.93 5.58 -0.01
C SER A 242 8.13 4.07 -0.08
N ILE A 243 8.79 3.56 -1.12
CA ILE A 243 9.10 2.13 -1.28
C ILE A 243 10.20 1.72 -0.31
N SER A 244 11.29 2.50 -0.22
CA SER A 244 12.44 2.21 0.64
C SER A 244 12.07 2.15 2.12
N LEU A 245 11.17 3.01 2.59
CA LEU A 245 10.62 2.93 3.96
C LEU A 245 9.92 1.60 4.25
N SER A 246 9.27 1.01 3.23
CA SER A 246 8.56 -0.26 3.39
C SER A 246 9.54 -1.45 3.38
N LEU A 247 10.61 -1.37 2.57
CA LEU A 247 11.69 -2.36 2.50
C LEU A 247 12.57 -2.37 3.75
N SER A 248 12.83 -1.20 4.34
CA SER A 248 13.60 -1.05 5.57
C SER A 248 12.78 -1.34 6.84
N SER A 249 11.55 -1.82 6.70
CA SER A 249 10.71 -2.15 7.86
C SER A 249 11.28 -3.33 8.65
N PRO A 250 11.22 -3.30 10.00
CA PRO A 250 11.55 -4.43 10.86
C PRO A 250 10.92 -5.76 10.43
N ARG A 251 9.70 -5.74 9.87
CA ARG A 251 9.04 -6.94 9.33
C ARG A 251 9.81 -7.56 8.17
N ILE A 252 10.28 -6.76 7.21
CA ILE A 252 11.13 -7.28 6.12
C ILE A 252 12.50 -7.68 6.65
N ALA A 253 13.11 -6.87 7.51
CA ALA A 253 14.43 -7.17 8.07
C ALA A 253 14.47 -8.50 8.85
N SER A 254 13.35 -8.93 9.43
CA SER A 254 13.24 -10.22 10.11
C SER A 254 13.28 -11.44 9.18
N ILE A 255 13.02 -11.27 7.87
CA ILE A 255 13.07 -12.32 6.86
C ILE A 255 13.84 -11.80 5.64
N PRO A 256 15.18 -11.82 5.65
CA PRO A 256 16.00 -11.26 4.56
C PRO A 256 15.67 -11.86 3.18
N GLU A 257 15.40 -13.17 3.10
CA GLU A 257 15.01 -13.88 1.87
C GLU A 257 13.70 -13.32 1.25
N ALA A 258 12.92 -12.51 1.98
CA ALA A 258 11.73 -11.86 1.43
C ALA A 258 12.09 -10.80 0.37
N GLN A 259 13.24 -10.12 0.51
CA GLN A 259 13.71 -9.19 -0.52
C GLN A 259 14.15 -9.93 -1.78
N ASP A 260 14.76 -11.12 -1.63
CA ASP A 260 15.13 -11.99 -2.75
C ASP A 260 13.89 -12.46 -3.53
N LEU A 261 12.83 -12.89 -2.82
CA LEU A 261 11.56 -13.22 -3.45
C LEU A 261 10.93 -12.00 -4.15
N LEU A 262 11.03 -10.82 -3.55
CA LEU A 262 10.49 -9.59 -4.14
C LEU A 262 11.25 -9.18 -5.41
N ALA A 263 12.59 -9.28 -5.41
CA ALA A 263 13.43 -9.05 -6.58
C ALA A 263 13.06 -10.01 -7.71
N LEU A 264 12.86 -11.29 -7.39
CA LEU A 264 12.43 -12.31 -8.33
C LEU A 264 11.04 -12.02 -8.92
N LEU A 265 10.06 -11.69 -8.08
CA LEU A 265 8.72 -11.30 -8.53
C LEU A 265 8.73 -10.02 -9.36
N SER A 266 9.73 -9.15 -9.20
CA SER A 266 9.84 -7.92 -9.97
C SER A 266 10.13 -8.17 -11.46
N MET A 267 10.76 -9.30 -11.77
CA MET A 267 10.93 -9.78 -13.15
C MET A 267 9.70 -10.51 -13.71
N LEU A 268 8.64 -10.70 -12.92
CA LEU A 268 7.48 -11.53 -13.28
C LEU A 268 6.19 -10.69 -13.30
N PRO A 269 5.87 -9.99 -14.41
CA PRO A 269 4.68 -9.16 -14.53
C PRO A 269 3.34 -9.87 -14.22
N ASP A 270 3.24 -11.17 -14.51
CA ASP A 270 2.04 -11.97 -14.21
C ASP A 270 2.07 -12.55 -12.79
N GLY A 271 3.15 -12.32 -12.04
CA GLY A 271 3.37 -12.88 -10.71
C GLY A 271 3.49 -14.40 -10.71
N LEU A 272 3.29 -15.02 -9.54
CA LEU A 272 3.32 -16.48 -9.36
C LEU A 272 2.15 -16.97 -8.51
N SER A 273 1.57 -18.11 -8.87
CA SER A 273 0.60 -18.82 -8.02
C SER A 273 1.27 -19.58 -6.88
N ASP A 274 0.48 -20.00 -5.88
CA ASP A 274 0.97 -20.84 -4.77
C ASP A 274 1.51 -22.19 -5.22
N VAL A 275 1.00 -22.72 -6.34
CA VAL A 275 1.48 -23.97 -6.93
C VAL A 275 2.88 -23.73 -7.50
N GLU A 276 3.08 -22.65 -8.24
CA GLU A 276 4.36 -22.27 -8.83
C GLU A 276 5.41 -21.96 -7.76
N LEU A 277 5.02 -21.24 -6.70
CA LEU A 277 5.89 -20.94 -5.56
C LEU A 277 6.41 -22.20 -4.87
N LYS A 278 5.62 -23.27 -4.83
CA LYS A 278 5.98 -24.55 -4.18
C LYS A 278 6.71 -25.52 -5.10
N GLN A 279 6.38 -25.52 -6.39
CA GLN A 279 6.96 -26.45 -7.37
C GLN A 279 8.32 -25.97 -7.88
N THR A 280 8.51 -24.66 -7.96
CA THR A 280 9.78 -24.08 -8.42
C THR A 280 10.80 -24.19 -7.30
N LYS A 281 11.97 -24.75 -7.61
CA LYS A 281 13.06 -24.98 -6.65
C LYS A 281 13.88 -23.71 -6.42
N PHE A 282 13.26 -22.68 -5.86
CA PHE A 282 13.94 -21.43 -5.51
C PHE A 282 15.03 -21.68 -4.46
N PRO A 283 16.15 -20.93 -4.48
CA PRO A 283 17.15 -20.93 -3.40
C PRO A 283 16.65 -20.12 -2.20
N ILE A 284 15.41 -20.34 -1.77
CA ILE A 284 14.75 -19.64 -0.65
C ILE A 284 14.24 -20.70 0.32
N THR A 285 14.69 -20.61 1.56
CA THR A 285 14.39 -21.62 2.59
C THR A 285 12.93 -21.56 3.02
N ASP A 286 12.41 -20.36 3.32
CA ASP A 286 11.03 -20.16 3.76
C ASP A 286 10.21 -19.32 2.77
N ILE A 287 9.90 -19.93 1.61
CA ILE A 287 9.13 -19.25 0.54
C ILE A 287 7.75 -18.77 1.01
N LEU A 288 7.11 -19.53 1.91
CA LEU A 288 5.77 -19.20 2.41
C LEU A 288 5.83 -18.08 3.44
N GLY A 289 6.84 -18.07 4.33
CA GLY A 289 7.12 -16.95 5.22
C GLY A 289 7.46 -15.68 4.45
N CYS A 290 8.28 -15.78 3.40
CA CYS A 290 8.58 -14.67 2.49
C CYS A 290 7.30 -14.11 1.86
N LYS A 291 6.48 -14.97 1.23
CA LYS A 291 5.18 -14.58 0.67
C LYS A 291 4.31 -13.88 1.73
N ALA A 292 4.17 -14.47 2.92
CA ALA A 292 3.33 -13.92 3.97
C ALA A 292 3.82 -12.54 4.41
N THR A 293 5.12 -12.35 4.52
CA THR A 293 5.73 -11.06 4.88
C THR A 293 5.50 -10.01 3.80
N LEU A 294 5.69 -10.34 2.51
CA LEU A 294 5.44 -9.41 1.41
C LEU A 294 3.97 -8.96 1.33
N LEU A 295 3.02 -9.87 1.60
CA LEU A 295 1.60 -9.54 1.70
C LEU A 295 1.30 -8.66 2.92
N ARG A 296 1.90 -8.96 4.09
CA ARG A 296 1.71 -8.17 5.33
C ARG A 296 2.25 -6.76 5.22
N THR A 297 3.31 -6.54 4.46
CA THR A 297 3.91 -5.22 4.22
C THR A 297 3.33 -4.51 3.00
N ALA A 298 2.46 -5.19 2.25
CA ALA A 298 1.85 -4.72 1.00
C ALA A 298 2.88 -4.31 -0.07
N LEU A 299 4.08 -4.93 -0.04
CA LEU A 299 5.06 -4.86 -1.13
C LEU A 299 4.66 -5.78 -2.29
N ALA A 300 3.87 -6.81 -2.00
CA ALA A 300 3.18 -7.64 -2.98
C ALA A 300 1.69 -7.75 -2.64
N TYR A 301 0.88 -8.15 -3.61
CA TYR A 301 -0.55 -8.38 -3.45
C TYR A 301 -0.95 -9.69 -4.14
N ALA A 302 -2.09 -10.26 -3.72
CA ALA A 302 -2.72 -11.36 -4.43
C ALA A 302 -3.80 -10.81 -5.35
N ASP A 303 -3.73 -11.10 -6.64
CA ASP A 303 -4.76 -10.70 -7.60
C ASP A 303 -6.04 -11.54 -7.47
N GLY A 304 -7.03 -11.28 -8.34
CA GLY A 304 -8.28 -12.04 -8.38
C GLY A 304 -8.11 -13.55 -8.64
N HIS A 305 -7.00 -13.94 -9.24
CA HIS A 305 -6.62 -15.32 -9.52
C HIS A 305 -5.70 -15.92 -8.44
N LYS A 306 -5.49 -15.20 -7.32
CA LYS A 306 -4.62 -15.56 -6.20
C LYS A 306 -3.15 -15.72 -6.60
N ARG A 307 -2.72 -15.03 -7.66
CA ARG A 307 -1.32 -14.92 -8.03
C ARG A 307 -0.69 -13.79 -7.23
N LEU A 308 0.49 -14.06 -6.67
CA LEU A 308 1.30 -13.09 -5.96
C LEU A 308 1.98 -12.18 -6.98
N LYS A 309 1.57 -10.91 -7.03
CA LYS A 309 2.04 -9.89 -7.95
C LYS A 309 2.66 -8.71 -7.21
N VAL A 310 3.47 -7.94 -7.92
CA VAL A 310 4.12 -6.71 -7.44
C VAL A 310 3.72 -5.58 -8.37
N LEU A 311 3.44 -4.40 -7.81
CA LEU A 311 3.04 -3.23 -8.59
C LEU A 311 4.20 -2.73 -9.45
N VAL A 312 3.94 -2.29 -10.68
CA VAL A 312 4.95 -1.80 -11.63
C VAL A 312 5.96 -0.84 -10.99
N PRO A 313 5.56 0.20 -10.23
CA PRO A 313 6.54 1.11 -9.63
C PRO A 313 7.47 0.42 -8.61
N ILE A 314 6.98 -0.57 -7.86
CA ILE A 314 7.81 -1.37 -6.95
C ILE A 314 8.75 -2.29 -7.75
N ARG A 315 8.27 -2.87 -8.85
CA ARG A 315 9.07 -3.75 -9.71
C ARG A 315 10.26 -3.01 -10.33
N GLU A 316 10.01 -1.83 -10.87
CA GLU A 316 11.03 -0.99 -11.50
C GLU A 316 12.06 -0.52 -10.47
N TYR A 317 11.62 -0.12 -9.28
CA TYR A 317 12.52 0.23 -8.18
C TYR A 317 13.41 -0.96 -7.75
N MET A 318 12.82 -2.14 -7.55
CA MET A 318 13.55 -3.34 -7.14
C MET A 318 14.54 -3.81 -8.19
N THR A 319 14.19 -3.72 -9.48
CA THR A 319 15.08 -4.10 -10.58
C THR A 319 16.34 -3.24 -10.60
N LYS A 320 16.22 -1.95 -10.24
CA LYS A 320 17.36 -1.04 -10.10
C LYS A 320 18.17 -1.28 -8.81
N LEU A 321 17.48 -1.54 -7.69
CA LEU A 321 18.10 -1.66 -6.37
C LEU A 321 18.82 -3.00 -6.17
N LEU A 322 18.13 -4.10 -6.51
CA LEU A 322 18.55 -5.47 -6.25
C LEU A 322 18.09 -6.37 -7.41
N PRO A 323 18.80 -6.33 -8.56
CA PRO A 323 18.51 -7.27 -9.64
C PRO A 323 18.76 -8.70 -9.16
N PRO A 324 17.86 -9.66 -9.46
CA PRO A 324 18.03 -11.03 -9.01
C PRO A 324 19.22 -11.70 -9.70
N THR A 325 19.90 -12.58 -8.97
CA THR A 325 21.06 -13.32 -9.47
C THR A 325 20.63 -14.47 -10.38
N ASP A 326 21.53 -14.94 -11.25
CA ASP A 326 21.28 -16.10 -12.12
C ASP A 326 20.84 -17.34 -11.34
N GLN A 327 21.37 -17.55 -10.13
CA GLN A 327 20.97 -18.65 -9.26
C GLN A 327 19.49 -18.57 -8.83
N MET A 328 18.94 -17.37 -8.70
CA MET A 328 17.53 -17.14 -8.38
C MET A 328 16.64 -17.25 -9.63
N ILE A 329 17.15 -16.84 -10.79
CA ILE A 329 16.40 -16.85 -12.06
C ILE A 329 16.34 -18.27 -12.67
N GLN A 330 17.42 -19.04 -12.60
CA GLN A 330 17.54 -20.35 -13.25
C GLN A 330 16.40 -21.32 -12.90
N PRO A 331 15.94 -21.43 -11.63
CA PRO A 331 14.78 -22.26 -11.29
C PRO A 331 13.51 -21.88 -12.03
N ILE A 332 13.27 -20.58 -12.27
CA ILE A 332 12.09 -20.11 -13.02
C ILE A 332 12.22 -20.51 -14.50
N PHE A 333 13.42 -20.31 -15.07
CA PHE A 333 13.67 -20.69 -16.45
C PHE A 333 13.41 -22.19 -16.66
N ASN A 334 13.94 -23.02 -15.75
CA ASN A 334 13.70 -24.47 -15.77
C ASN A 334 12.20 -24.79 -15.62
N HIS A 335 11.50 -24.09 -14.73
CA HIS A 335 10.06 -24.28 -14.53
C HIS A 335 9.25 -23.98 -15.80
N PHE A 336 9.53 -22.87 -16.49
CA PHE A 336 8.83 -22.54 -17.73
C PHE A 336 9.25 -23.42 -18.90
N HIS A 337 10.51 -23.87 -18.94
CA HIS A 337 10.96 -24.87 -19.92
C HIS A 337 10.20 -26.19 -19.77
N GLU A 338 10.14 -26.74 -18.56
CA GLU A 338 9.37 -27.96 -18.24
C GLU A 338 7.89 -27.80 -18.60
N LEU A 339 7.32 -26.60 -18.36
CA LEU A 339 5.94 -26.30 -18.72
C LEU A 339 5.72 -26.36 -20.24
N LEU A 340 6.61 -25.76 -21.03
CA LEU A 340 6.56 -25.79 -22.50
C LEU A 340 6.76 -27.21 -23.06
N GLU A 341 7.68 -27.99 -22.49
CA GLU A 341 7.87 -29.40 -22.85
C GLU A 341 6.60 -30.22 -22.57
N SER A 342 5.97 -30.01 -21.40
CA SER A 342 4.74 -30.71 -21.04
C SER A 342 3.59 -30.43 -22.01
N TYR A 343 3.48 -29.19 -22.51
CA TYR A 343 2.51 -28.84 -23.55
C TYR A 343 2.83 -29.52 -24.89
N THR A 344 4.11 -29.54 -25.27
CA THR A 344 4.56 -30.17 -26.52
C THR A 344 4.20 -31.66 -26.56
N VAL A 345 4.39 -32.38 -25.45
CA VAL A 345 4.03 -33.81 -25.32
C VAL A 345 2.50 -34.01 -25.40
N ALA A 346 1.72 -33.09 -24.85
CA ALA A 346 0.27 -33.18 -24.79
C ALA A 346 -0.46 -32.44 -25.93
N PHE A 347 0.26 -31.96 -26.94
CA PHE A 347 -0.28 -31.13 -28.01
C PHE A 347 -1.42 -31.84 -28.77
N GLY A 348 -2.52 -31.12 -29.01
CA GLY A 348 -3.70 -31.67 -29.69
C GLY A 348 -4.53 -32.67 -28.88
N THR A 349 -4.19 -32.91 -27.60
CA THR A 349 -4.93 -33.81 -26.71
C THR A 349 -5.72 -33.02 -25.65
N ARG A 350 -6.71 -33.67 -25.00
CA ARG A 350 -7.44 -33.05 -23.87
C ARG A 350 -6.53 -32.73 -22.68
N SER A 351 -5.45 -33.49 -22.46
CA SER A 351 -4.47 -33.22 -21.40
C SER A 351 -3.60 -32.00 -21.70
N GLY A 352 -3.56 -31.51 -22.94
CA GLY A 352 -2.83 -30.31 -23.34
C GLY A 352 -3.49 -29.00 -22.88
N VAL A 353 -4.77 -29.03 -22.46
CA VAL A 353 -5.49 -27.84 -21.98
C VAL A 353 -4.86 -27.28 -20.71
N PHE A 354 -4.53 -28.14 -19.75
CA PHE A 354 -3.95 -27.71 -18.47
C PHE A 354 -2.60 -26.97 -18.62
N PRO A 355 -1.59 -27.49 -19.35
CA PRO A 355 -0.35 -26.77 -19.56
C PRO A 355 -0.55 -25.53 -20.45
N MET A 356 -1.49 -25.54 -21.40
CA MET A 356 -1.84 -24.35 -22.19
C MET A 356 -2.35 -23.22 -21.30
N ASP A 357 -3.32 -23.48 -20.42
CA ASP A 357 -3.86 -22.48 -19.50
C ASP A 357 -2.76 -21.87 -18.61
N ARG A 358 -1.81 -22.71 -18.16
CA ARG A 358 -0.65 -22.27 -17.37
C ARG A 358 0.34 -21.43 -18.18
N ILE A 359 0.59 -21.77 -19.44
CA ILE A 359 1.42 -20.97 -20.35
C ILE A 359 0.78 -19.61 -20.58
N THR A 360 -0.52 -19.57 -20.89
CA THR A 360 -1.27 -18.33 -21.07
C THR A 360 -1.23 -17.46 -19.82
N SER A 361 -1.35 -18.07 -18.63
CA SER A 361 -1.28 -17.35 -17.34
C SER A 361 0.11 -16.80 -17.00
N ASN A 362 1.16 -17.23 -17.71
CA ASN A 362 2.55 -16.78 -17.53
C ASN A 362 3.12 -16.15 -18.81
N TYR A 363 2.26 -15.73 -19.76
CA TYR A 363 2.71 -15.25 -21.06
C TYR A 363 3.69 -14.08 -20.95
N THR A 364 3.35 -13.06 -20.14
CA THR A 364 4.19 -11.88 -19.93
C THR A 364 5.43 -12.22 -19.11
N ASN A 365 5.33 -13.16 -18.16
CA ASN A 365 6.49 -13.69 -17.44
C ASN A 365 7.52 -14.30 -18.40
N ILE A 366 7.08 -15.19 -19.31
CA ILE A 366 7.93 -15.84 -20.30
C ILE A 366 8.54 -14.80 -21.23
N GLN A 367 7.75 -13.87 -21.76
CA GLN A 367 8.26 -12.79 -22.60
C GLN A 367 9.30 -11.94 -21.88
N ASN A 368 9.08 -11.60 -20.61
CA ASN A 368 10.00 -10.75 -19.86
C ASN A 368 11.32 -11.46 -19.54
N ILE A 369 11.29 -12.76 -19.21
CA ILE A 369 12.51 -13.55 -19.01
C ILE A 369 13.31 -13.68 -20.30
N LEU A 370 12.65 -13.91 -21.44
CA LEU A 370 13.35 -14.01 -22.73
C LEU A 370 14.01 -12.69 -23.15
N LYS A 371 13.40 -11.54 -22.82
CA LYS A 371 13.98 -10.22 -23.12
C LYS A 371 15.18 -9.89 -22.23
N ASN A 372 15.17 -10.33 -20.98
CA ASN A 372 16.20 -9.97 -19.98
C ASN A 372 17.24 -11.09 -19.74
N GLY A 373 17.07 -12.27 -20.34
CA GLY A 373 17.98 -13.41 -20.24
C GLY A 373 19.08 -13.45 -21.32
N LEU A 374 19.27 -12.35 -22.06
CA LEU A 374 20.30 -12.17 -23.10
C LEU A 374 21.32 -11.10 -22.69
#